data_AF-A0A940P243-F1
#
_entry.id   AF-A0A940P243-F1
#
_cell.length_a   1.000
_cell.length_b   1.000
_cell.length_c   1.000
_cell.angle_alpha   90.00
_cell.angle_beta   90.00
_cell.angle_gamma   90.00
#
_symmetry.space_group_name_H-M   'P 1'
#
loop_
_entity.id
_entity.type
_entity.pdbx_description
1 polymer ?
#
loop_
_entity_poly.entity_id
_entity_poly.type
_entity_poly.pdbx_seq_one_letter_code
_entity_poly.pdbx_strand_id
1 'polypeptide(L)'
;MTDIQQRAGQFEPPEILGETAVLTGSAPVAAFNDYAAEVLSYTKGRGALSLTVSGYRPCHNAEEVIAQIGYDPDSDVENSADSVFCAHGAGFLVNWQEVPQYMHLPSVLSDRSDFAEEERIAEYTPRLSNLPDASDEELMAIYERTYGKINSDAPKTMRRNKTAELTEGNVKVPAPPEKEYLLVDGYNIIFAWDSLKALAKDSLEHARDRLLHLLQNYQGYRKCEVILVFDAYKIKGHGTEIEQHGGVSVVYTKEAETADSYIERVSKQLLKENRVRVATSDALEQLIILGNGAMRISSREFEAEIRAAEQEIRALIGG
;
A
#
# COMPACT_ATOMS: atom_id res chain seq x y z
N MET A 1 -37.81 10.81 -6.77
CA MET A 1 -37.36 9.69 -7.63
C MET A 1 -36.80 10.18 -8.96
N THR A 2 -37.46 11.11 -9.67
CA THR A 2 -36.97 11.68 -10.94
C THR A 2 -35.66 12.47 -10.80
N ASP A 3 -35.44 13.07 -9.64
CA ASP A 3 -34.25 13.80 -9.21
C ASP A 3 -32.97 12.93 -9.20
N ILE A 4 -33.06 11.70 -8.70
CA ILE A 4 -31.93 10.76 -8.68
C ILE A 4 -31.50 10.42 -10.11
N GLN A 5 -32.46 10.18 -11.01
CA GLN A 5 -32.17 9.89 -12.43
C GLN A 5 -31.60 11.10 -13.17
N GLN A 6 -32.12 12.31 -12.88
CA GLN A 6 -31.59 13.55 -13.47
C GLN A 6 -30.13 13.81 -13.10
N ARG A 7 -29.68 13.33 -11.93
CA ARG A 7 -28.29 13.41 -11.48
C ARG A 7 -27.45 12.20 -11.87
N ALA A 8 -27.84 11.48 -12.92
CA ALA A 8 -27.19 10.27 -13.41
C ALA A 8 -27.03 9.15 -12.36
N GLY A 9 -27.90 9.15 -11.34
CA GLY A 9 -27.96 8.11 -10.32
C GLY A 9 -28.82 6.93 -10.77
N GLN A 10 -28.41 5.74 -10.37
CA GLN A 10 -29.16 4.50 -10.51
C GLN A 10 -29.71 4.11 -9.14
N PHE A 11 -30.96 3.66 -9.07
CA PHE A 11 -31.58 3.22 -7.82
C PHE A 11 -32.37 1.94 -8.04
N GLU A 12 -32.45 1.13 -6.98
CA GLU A 12 -33.25 -0.07 -6.91
C GLU A 12 -34.71 0.27 -6.52
N PRO A 13 -35.68 -0.60 -6.82
CA PRO A 13 -37.08 -0.38 -6.45
C PRO A 13 -37.22 -0.06 -4.94
N PRO A 14 -38.05 0.92 -4.56
CA PRO A 14 -38.18 1.34 -3.16
C PRO A 14 -38.72 0.21 -2.28
N GLU A 15 -38.05 -0.04 -1.15
CA GLU A 15 -38.56 -0.91 -0.11
C GLU A 15 -39.50 -0.12 0.81
N ILE A 16 -40.78 -0.51 0.82
CA ILE A 16 -41.80 0.15 1.65
C ILE A 16 -41.79 -0.48 3.04
N LEU A 17 -41.34 0.27 4.03
CA LEU A 17 -41.39 -0.07 5.45
C LEU A 17 -42.44 0.83 6.14
N GLY A 18 -43.70 0.39 6.08
CA GLY A 18 -44.83 1.07 6.70
C GLY A 18 -45.08 2.47 6.11
N GLU A 19 -44.85 3.51 6.91
CA GLU A 19 -44.99 4.92 6.49
C GLU A 19 -43.74 5.50 5.82
N THR A 20 -42.64 4.73 5.78
CA THR A 20 -41.36 5.15 5.20
C THR A 20 -40.98 4.28 4.01
N ALA A 21 -40.35 4.88 3.01
CA ALA A 21 -39.79 4.17 1.86
C ALA A 21 -38.27 4.34 1.86
N VAL A 22 -37.54 3.24 1.74
CA VAL A 22 -36.08 3.22 1.63
C VAL A 22 -35.71 3.07 0.15
N LEU A 23 -34.85 3.96 -0.32
CA LEU A 23 -34.31 3.95 -1.68
C LEU A 23 -32.81 3.68 -1.59
N THR A 24 -32.35 2.61 -2.22
CA THR A 24 -30.93 2.26 -2.30
C THR A 24 -30.46 2.43 -3.73
N GLY A 25 -29.26 2.97 -3.92
CA GLY A 25 -28.74 3.26 -5.25
C GLY A 25 -27.28 3.67 -5.25
N SER A 26 -26.79 3.99 -6.44
CA SER A 26 -25.46 4.51 -6.68
C SER A 26 -25.53 5.75 -7.55
N ALA A 27 -24.69 6.74 -7.29
CA ALA A 27 -24.65 7.95 -8.08
C ALA A 27 -23.24 8.55 -8.15
N PRO A 28 -22.94 9.35 -9.19
CA PRO A 28 -21.67 10.06 -9.28
C PRO A 28 -21.53 11.09 -8.17
N VAL A 29 -20.39 11.10 -7.47
CA VAL A 29 -20.09 12.06 -6.40
C VAL A 29 -20.20 13.51 -6.90
N ALA A 30 -19.72 13.77 -8.11
CA ALA A 30 -19.78 15.10 -8.75
C ALA A 30 -21.22 15.63 -8.88
N ALA A 31 -22.20 14.75 -9.10
CA ALA A 31 -23.60 15.14 -9.29
C ALA A 31 -24.40 15.16 -7.97
N PHE A 32 -23.87 14.64 -6.86
CA PHE A 32 -24.62 14.42 -5.62
C PHE A 32 -24.18 15.28 -4.41
N ASN A 33 -23.21 16.16 -4.59
CA ASN A 33 -22.61 16.94 -3.50
C ASN A 33 -23.64 17.78 -2.72
N ASP A 34 -24.61 18.40 -3.41
CA ASP A 34 -25.64 19.25 -2.79
C ASP A 34 -26.98 18.53 -2.53
N TYR A 35 -27.07 17.24 -2.87
CA TYR A 35 -28.35 16.53 -2.89
C TYR A 35 -28.96 16.37 -1.48
N ALA A 36 -28.13 16.27 -0.44
CA ALA A 36 -28.60 16.20 0.95
C ALA A 36 -29.48 17.40 1.37
N ALA A 37 -29.12 18.61 0.91
CA ALA A 37 -29.87 19.82 1.22
C ALA A 37 -31.22 19.88 0.50
N GLU A 38 -31.27 19.41 -0.76
CA GLU A 38 -32.50 19.31 -1.53
C GLU A 38 -33.46 18.29 -0.91
N VAL A 39 -32.95 17.12 -0.53
CA VAL A 39 -33.72 16.08 0.20
C VAL A 39 -34.36 16.68 1.45
N LEU A 40 -33.59 17.42 2.24
CA LEU A 40 -34.10 18.05 3.45
C LEU A 40 -35.21 19.07 3.16
N SER A 41 -35.04 19.85 2.09
CA SER A 41 -36.00 20.88 1.66
C SER A 41 -37.34 20.28 1.23
N TYR A 42 -37.35 19.32 0.31
CA TYR A 42 -38.61 18.76 -0.20
C TYR A 42 -39.26 17.75 0.77
N THR A 43 -38.49 17.11 1.66
CA THR A 43 -39.04 16.23 2.72
C THR A 43 -39.43 16.98 3.99
N LYS A 44 -39.27 18.31 4.03
CA LYS A 44 -39.52 19.15 5.22
C LYS A 44 -38.82 18.61 6.47
N GLY A 45 -37.58 18.13 6.32
CA GLY A 45 -36.77 17.58 7.42
C GLY A 45 -37.08 16.15 7.83
N ARG A 46 -37.96 15.43 7.11
CA ARG A 46 -38.29 14.01 7.42
C ARG A 46 -37.45 13.00 6.65
N GLY A 47 -36.73 13.43 5.62
CA GLY A 47 -35.84 12.58 4.83
C GLY A 47 -34.47 12.45 5.48
N ALA A 48 -33.91 11.24 5.45
CA ALA A 48 -32.53 10.96 5.81
C ALA A 48 -31.79 10.41 4.59
N LEU A 49 -30.57 10.89 4.36
CA LEU A 49 -29.70 10.44 3.28
C LEU A 49 -28.40 9.89 3.89
N SER A 50 -28.02 8.68 3.51
CA SER A 50 -26.74 8.06 3.87
C SER A 50 -25.95 7.77 2.61
N LEU A 51 -24.69 8.20 2.56
CA LEU A 51 -23.81 8.04 1.41
C LEU A 51 -22.54 7.30 1.84
N THR A 52 -22.20 6.24 1.13
CA THR A 52 -20.96 5.49 1.30
C THR A 52 -20.26 5.33 -0.04
N VAL A 53 -18.93 5.25 -0.03
CA VAL A 53 -18.15 5.08 -1.25
C VAL A 53 -18.38 3.68 -1.81
N SER A 54 -18.98 3.58 -3.00
CA SER A 54 -19.29 2.30 -3.66
C SER A 54 -18.17 1.79 -4.58
N GLY A 55 -17.26 2.66 -5.05
CA GLY A 55 -16.18 2.31 -5.97
C GLY A 55 -16.12 3.22 -7.21
N TYR A 56 -15.31 2.83 -8.19
CA TYR A 56 -15.12 3.57 -9.44
C TYR A 56 -15.92 2.94 -10.58
N ARG A 57 -16.50 3.78 -11.43
CA ARG A 57 -17.29 3.39 -12.62
C ARG A 57 -16.95 4.30 -13.79
N PRO A 58 -17.21 3.90 -15.05
CA PRO A 58 -17.08 4.78 -16.20
C PRO A 58 -17.78 6.12 -15.96
N CYS A 59 -17.12 7.21 -16.34
CA CYS A 59 -17.64 8.55 -16.08
C CYS A 59 -18.90 8.80 -16.93
N HIS A 60 -19.97 9.30 -16.30
CA HIS A 60 -21.24 9.59 -16.95
C HIS A 60 -21.14 10.67 -18.04
N ASN A 61 -20.20 11.62 -17.89
CA ASN A 61 -19.95 12.71 -18.84
C ASN A 61 -18.49 12.72 -19.32
N ALA A 62 -17.99 11.56 -19.75
CA ALA A 62 -16.60 11.39 -20.16
C ALA A 62 -16.18 12.37 -21.26
N GLU A 63 -16.99 12.55 -22.31
CA GLU A 63 -16.67 13.44 -23.45
C GLU A 63 -16.48 14.90 -23.02
N GLU A 64 -17.35 15.42 -22.14
CA GLU A 64 -17.25 16.79 -21.62
C GLU A 64 -15.98 16.98 -20.80
N VAL A 65 -15.68 16.02 -19.92
CA VAL A 65 -14.49 16.07 -19.07
C VAL A 65 -13.22 15.98 -19.93
N ILE A 66 -13.19 15.10 -20.92
CA ILE A 66 -12.05 14.95 -21.85
C ILE A 66 -11.87 16.25 -22.64
N ALA A 67 -12.94 16.83 -23.17
CA ALA A 67 -12.89 18.09 -23.91
C ALA A 67 -12.45 19.27 -23.03
N GLN A 68 -12.88 19.32 -21.77
CA GLN A 68 -12.48 20.36 -20.82
C GLN A 68 -11.02 20.26 -20.41
N ILE A 69 -10.52 19.04 -20.16
CA ILE A 69 -9.12 18.80 -19.83
C ILE A 69 -8.24 19.11 -21.06
N GLY A 70 -8.70 18.74 -22.26
CA GLY A 70 -8.02 19.06 -23.51
C GLY A 70 -6.62 18.46 -23.63
N TYR A 71 -6.37 17.33 -22.94
CA TYR A 71 -5.08 16.66 -22.98
C TYR A 71 -4.86 16.06 -24.38
N ASP A 72 -3.73 16.42 -24.99
CA ASP A 72 -3.27 15.89 -26.27
C ASP A 72 -2.09 14.93 -26.04
N PRO A 73 -2.35 13.60 -26.03
CA PRO A 73 -1.33 12.60 -25.75
C PRO A 73 -0.16 12.60 -26.74
N ASP A 74 -0.40 13.00 -27.99
CA ASP A 74 0.64 13.00 -29.03
C ASP A 74 1.64 14.16 -28.83
N SER A 75 1.25 15.18 -28.07
CA SER A 75 2.09 16.32 -27.72
C SER A 75 2.90 16.12 -26.42
N ASP A 76 2.56 15.11 -25.61
CA ASP A 76 3.22 14.85 -24.33
C ASP A 76 4.51 14.03 -24.55
N VAL A 77 5.64 14.72 -24.48
CA VAL A 77 6.97 14.11 -24.61
C VAL A 77 7.39 13.38 -23.32
N GLU A 78 6.90 13.79 -22.15
CA GLU A 78 7.23 13.14 -20.88
C GLU A 78 6.48 11.82 -20.70
N ASN A 79 5.24 11.75 -21.22
CA ASN A 79 4.36 10.58 -21.16
C ASN A 79 3.90 10.14 -22.55
N SER A 80 4.86 9.95 -23.46
CA SER A 80 4.55 9.52 -24.82
C SER A 80 3.75 8.22 -24.83
N ALA A 81 2.68 8.20 -25.64
CA ALA A 81 1.87 7.01 -25.88
C ALA A 81 2.60 5.96 -26.74
N ASP A 82 3.73 6.32 -27.35
CA ASP A 82 4.48 5.45 -28.25
C ASP A 82 5.33 4.42 -27.49
N SER A 83 5.58 3.29 -28.15
CA SER A 83 6.42 2.22 -27.62
C SER A 83 7.84 2.30 -28.19
N VAL A 84 8.85 2.01 -27.37
CA VAL A 84 10.26 1.97 -27.82
C VAL A 84 10.65 0.54 -28.17
N PHE A 85 11.04 0.31 -29.42
CA PHE A 85 11.58 -0.97 -29.91
C PHE A 85 13.08 -0.86 -30.14
N CYS A 86 13.81 -1.97 -30.03
CA CYS A 86 15.24 -2.02 -30.29
C CYS A 86 15.54 -2.84 -31.54
N ALA A 87 16.20 -2.24 -32.53
CA ALA A 87 16.72 -2.94 -33.71
C ALA A 87 18.17 -2.53 -33.99
N HIS A 88 19.03 -3.48 -34.35
CA HIS A 88 20.45 -3.24 -34.66
C HIS A 88 21.24 -2.47 -33.58
N GLY A 89 20.83 -2.58 -32.31
CA GLY A 89 21.49 -1.90 -31.19
C GLY A 89 21.06 -0.45 -30.98
N ALA A 90 20.06 0.06 -31.73
CA ALA A 90 19.47 1.37 -31.53
C ALA A 90 17.97 1.25 -31.21
N GLY A 91 17.49 2.10 -30.30
CA GLY A 91 16.06 2.24 -30.00
C GLY A 91 15.36 3.13 -31.03
N PHE A 92 14.17 2.75 -31.47
CA PHE A 92 13.29 3.57 -32.31
C PHE A 92 11.86 3.55 -31.75
N LEU A 93 11.12 4.64 -31.99
CA LEU A 93 9.73 4.79 -31.55
C LEU A 93 8.79 4.14 -32.55
N VAL A 94 7.78 3.44 -32.04
CA VAL A 94 6.70 2.81 -32.79
C VAL A 94 5.40 3.30 -32.21
N ASN A 95 4.51 3.81 -33.07
CA ASN A 95 3.21 4.27 -32.62
C ASN A 95 2.40 3.12 -32.02
N TRP A 96 1.66 3.38 -30.95
CA TRP A 96 0.91 2.35 -30.23
C TRP A 96 0.00 1.49 -31.13
N GLN A 97 -0.55 2.08 -32.21
CA GLN A 97 -1.40 1.38 -33.19
C GLN A 97 -0.62 0.37 -34.04
N GLU A 98 0.68 0.61 -34.25
CA GLU A 98 1.56 -0.16 -35.11
C GLU A 98 2.32 -1.25 -34.34
N VAL A 99 2.32 -1.18 -33.00
CA VAL A 99 2.94 -2.17 -32.09
C VAL A 99 2.67 -3.62 -32.53
N PRO A 100 1.42 -4.03 -32.87
CA PRO A 100 1.15 -5.41 -33.27
C PRO A 100 1.96 -5.92 -34.47
N GLN A 101 2.42 -5.02 -35.34
CA GLN A 101 3.21 -5.37 -36.52
C GLN A 101 4.71 -5.56 -36.18
N TYR A 102 5.18 -4.94 -35.10
CA TYR A 102 6.57 -5.00 -34.64
C TYR A 102 6.80 -6.03 -33.53
N MET A 103 5.74 -6.51 -32.87
CA MET A 103 5.85 -7.55 -31.85
C MET A 103 6.38 -8.86 -32.43
N HIS A 104 7.44 -9.39 -31.81
CA HIS A 104 7.99 -10.71 -32.16
C HIS A 104 7.29 -11.87 -31.45
N LEU A 105 6.48 -11.57 -30.43
CA LEU A 105 5.73 -12.53 -29.63
C LEU A 105 4.24 -12.15 -29.64
N PRO A 106 3.34 -13.13 -29.55
CA PRO A 106 1.93 -12.84 -29.40
C PRO A 106 1.69 -12.07 -28.10
N SER A 107 0.71 -11.15 -28.12
CA SER A 107 0.31 -10.43 -26.92
C SER A 107 -0.22 -11.42 -25.87
N VAL A 108 0.32 -11.38 -24.65
CA VAL A 108 -0.18 -12.19 -23.52
C VAL A 108 -1.62 -11.80 -23.13
N LEU A 109 -2.14 -10.70 -23.69
CA LEU A 109 -3.49 -10.19 -23.45
C LEU A 109 -4.51 -10.61 -24.54
N SER A 110 -4.10 -11.25 -25.64
CA SER A 110 -5.00 -11.55 -26.76
C SER A 110 -6.05 -12.64 -26.46
N ASP A 111 -5.82 -13.51 -25.47
CA ASP A 111 -6.75 -14.57 -25.07
C ASP A 111 -7.97 -14.08 -24.25
N ARG A 112 -8.23 -12.76 -24.20
CA ARG A 112 -9.36 -12.19 -23.46
C ARG A 112 -10.59 -11.86 -24.31
N SER A 113 -10.65 -12.28 -25.57
CA SER A 113 -11.74 -11.91 -26.49
C SER A 113 -13.01 -12.76 -26.41
N ASP A 114 -13.06 -13.80 -25.57
CA ASP A 114 -14.21 -14.73 -25.52
C ASP A 114 -15.15 -14.52 -24.31
N PHE A 115 -14.98 -13.45 -23.53
CA PHE A 115 -15.93 -13.13 -22.45
C PHE A 115 -17.12 -12.35 -23.01
N ALA A 116 -18.06 -13.09 -23.58
CA ALA A 116 -19.38 -12.60 -23.97
C ALA A 116 -20.04 -11.78 -22.85
N GLU A 117 -20.65 -10.68 -23.29
CA GLU A 117 -21.19 -9.52 -22.58
C GLU A 117 -22.21 -9.79 -21.43
N GLU A 118 -22.57 -11.04 -21.10
CA GLU A 118 -23.72 -11.38 -20.25
C GLU A 118 -23.39 -11.75 -18.79
N GLU A 119 -22.13 -11.96 -18.40
CA GLU A 119 -21.76 -12.37 -17.02
C GLU A 119 -21.29 -11.21 -16.09
N ARG A 120 -21.51 -9.94 -16.48
CA ARG A 120 -20.91 -8.77 -15.80
C ARG A 120 -21.44 -8.42 -14.40
N ILE A 121 -22.26 -9.26 -13.73
CA ILE A 121 -22.79 -8.95 -12.39
C ILE A 121 -22.40 -9.96 -11.29
N ALA A 122 -21.80 -11.13 -11.60
CA ALA A 122 -21.70 -12.20 -10.58
C ALA A 122 -20.31 -12.53 -9.99
N GLU A 123 -19.17 -12.14 -10.57
CA GLU A 123 -17.87 -12.64 -10.07
C GLU A 123 -16.77 -11.57 -10.04
N TYR A 124 -16.67 -10.85 -8.92
CA TYR A 124 -15.39 -10.30 -8.46
C TYR A 124 -14.79 -11.26 -7.42
N THR A 125 -14.59 -12.51 -7.84
CA THR A 125 -13.69 -13.46 -7.20
C THR A 125 -12.44 -13.54 -8.09
N PRO A 126 -11.23 -13.44 -7.52
CA PRO A 126 -10.01 -13.53 -8.33
C PRO A 126 -9.90 -14.96 -8.88
N ARG A 127 -10.21 -15.12 -10.16
CA ARG A 127 -9.92 -16.32 -10.96
C ARG A 127 -8.40 -16.44 -11.12
N LEU A 128 -7.73 -16.92 -10.08
CA LEU A 128 -6.36 -17.42 -10.11
C LEU A 128 -6.35 -18.97 -10.18
N SER A 129 -7.37 -19.56 -10.81
CA SER A 129 -7.64 -21.01 -10.75
C SER A 129 -7.58 -21.74 -12.10
N ASN A 130 -7.28 -21.07 -13.21
CA ASN A 130 -7.26 -21.72 -14.53
C ASN A 130 -5.91 -21.57 -15.24
N LEU A 131 -4.81 -21.93 -14.54
CA LEU A 131 -3.69 -22.50 -15.27
C LEU A 131 -4.14 -23.90 -15.73
N PRO A 132 -3.86 -24.33 -16.97
CA PRO A 132 -4.04 -25.73 -17.33
C PRO A 132 -3.24 -26.57 -16.34
N ASP A 133 -3.85 -27.63 -15.79
CA ASP A 133 -3.17 -28.66 -15.00
C ASP A 133 -2.03 -29.24 -15.85
N ALA A 134 -0.84 -28.61 -15.80
CA ALA A 134 0.39 -29.32 -16.02
C ALA A 134 0.47 -30.30 -14.86
N SER A 135 0.39 -31.60 -15.15
CA SER A 135 0.44 -32.62 -14.11
C SER A 135 1.66 -32.38 -13.23
N ASP A 136 1.48 -32.46 -11.91
CA ASP A 136 2.56 -32.29 -10.92
C ASP A 136 3.80 -33.13 -11.27
N GLU A 137 3.64 -34.21 -12.05
CA GLU A 137 4.71 -35.05 -12.58
C GLU A 137 5.65 -34.35 -13.57
N GLU A 138 5.14 -33.53 -14.50
CA GLU A 138 5.98 -32.82 -15.47
C GLU A 138 6.75 -31.66 -14.81
N LEU A 139 6.10 -30.95 -13.90
CA LEU A 139 6.72 -29.88 -13.11
C LEU A 139 7.81 -30.45 -12.19
N MET A 140 7.55 -31.58 -11.55
CA MET A 140 8.53 -32.26 -10.70
C MET A 140 9.68 -32.85 -11.51
N ALA A 141 9.43 -33.34 -12.74
CA ALA A 141 10.48 -33.82 -13.65
C ALA A 141 11.38 -32.68 -14.16
N ILE A 142 10.83 -31.52 -14.50
CA ILE A 142 11.61 -30.32 -14.87
C ILE A 142 12.43 -29.84 -13.67
N TYR A 143 11.83 -29.84 -12.47
CA TYR A 143 12.51 -29.43 -11.24
C TYR A 143 13.67 -30.36 -10.88
N GLU A 144 13.45 -31.69 -10.87
CA GLU A 144 14.50 -32.68 -10.54
C GLU A 144 15.64 -32.67 -11.58
N ARG A 145 15.31 -32.41 -12.85
CA ARG A 145 16.30 -32.27 -13.94
C ARG A 145 17.15 -31.01 -13.81
N THR A 146 16.61 -29.94 -13.22
CA THR A 146 17.29 -28.63 -13.13
C THR A 146 18.01 -28.45 -11.79
N TYR A 147 17.45 -28.95 -10.68
CA TYR A 147 17.93 -28.65 -9.31
C TYR A 147 18.20 -29.90 -8.44
N GLY A 148 17.93 -31.10 -8.93
CA GLY A 148 18.11 -32.35 -8.18
C GLY A 148 16.97 -32.66 -7.19
N LYS A 149 16.99 -33.88 -6.62
CA LYS A 149 15.92 -34.40 -5.74
C LYS A 149 15.82 -33.63 -4.43
N ILE A 150 14.62 -33.11 -4.12
CA ILE A 150 14.30 -32.54 -2.81
C ILE A 150 13.96 -33.67 -1.84
N ASN A 151 14.64 -33.72 -0.69
CA ASN A 151 14.17 -34.51 0.45
C ASN A 151 12.94 -33.84 1.06
N SER A 152 11.80 -34.51 0.96
CA SER A 152 10.49 -34.05 1.40
C SER A 152 10.29 -34.29 2.89
N ASP A 153 10.72 -33.35 3.73
CA ASP A 153 10.29 -33.25 5.14
C ASP A 153 9.77 -31.84 5.46
N ALA A 154 8.85 -31.34 4.63
CA ALA A 154 8.08 -30.13 4.92
C ALA A 154 6.73 -30.51 5.58
N PRO A 155 6.33 -29.88 6.71
CA PRO A 155 5.11 -30.24 7.42
C PRO A 155 3.86 -29.94 6.59
N LYS A 156 2.95 -30.93 6.53
CA LYS A 156 1.59 -30.84 5.97
C LYS A 156 0.73 -29.85 6.76
N THR A 157 0.80 -28.56 6.45
CA THR A 157 -0.19 -27.58 6.92
C THR A 157 -0.80 -26.85 5.73
N MET A 158 -1.67 -27.54 4.99
CA MET A 158 -2.72 -26.91 4.17
C MET A 158 -3.73 -27.97 3.72
N ARG A 159 -4.50 -28.50 4.67
CA ARG A 159 -5.84 -29.03 4.35
C ARG A 159 -6.82 -27.88 4.53
N ARG A 160 -7.29 -27.33 3.40
CA ARG A 160 -8.36 -26.32 3.34
C ARG A 160 -9.65 -27.04 3.72
N ASN A 161 -10.16 -26.82 4.93
CA ASN A 161 -11.45 -27.36 5.33
C ASN A 161 -12.55 -26.78 4.44
N LYS A 162 -13.37 -27.66 3.85
CA LYS A 162 -14.60 -27.30 3.14
C LYS A 162 -15.53 -26.52 4.10
N THR A 163 -15.98 -25.38 3.60
CA THR A 163 -17.17 -24.60 3.96
C THR A 163 -17.86 -25.01 5.27
N ALA A 164 -17.51 -24.34 6.37
CA ALA A 164 -18.40 -24.25 7.52
C ALA A 164 -19.26 -23.00 7.32
N GLU A 165 -20.58 -23.18 7.33
CA GLU A 165 -21.56 -22.10 7.25
C GLU A 165 -21.32 -21.07 8.36
N LEU A 166 -21.15 -19.81 7.97
CA LEU A 166 -20.96 -18.68 8.88
C LEU A 166 -22.30 -18.38 9.56
N THR A 167 -22.53 -18.97 10.72
CA THR A 167 -23.55 -18.51 11.66
C THR A 167 -23.03 -17.27 12.41
N GLU A 168 -23.89 -16.26 12.56
CA GLU A 168 -23.62 -15.03 13.29
C GLU A 168 -23.15 -15.34 14.72
N GLY A 169 -21.85 -15.21 14.98
CA GLY A 169 -21.31 -15.43 16.32
C GLY A 169 -19.83 -15.81 16.41
N ASN A 170 -19.13 -16.09 15.31
CA ASN A 170 -17.76 -16.63 15.38
C ASN A 170 -16.68 -15.81 14.65
N VAL A 171 -16.87 -14.50 14.51
CA VAL A 171 -15.73 -13.60 14.19
C VAL A 171 -14.92 -13.43 15.47
N LYS A 172 -13.88 -14.27 15.65
CA LYS A 172 -12.80 -13.94 16.58
C LYS A 172 -12.09 -12.72 16.00
N VAL A 173 -12.45 -11.53 16.49
CA VAL A 173 -11.64 -10.33 16.31
C VAL A 173 -10.25 -10.67 16.84
N PRO A 174 -9.17 -10.55 16.05
CA PRO A 174 -7.82 -10.73 16.55
C PRO A 174 -7.63 -9.85 17.78
N ALA A 175 -6.98 -10.38 18.82
CA ALA A 175 -6.66 -9.57 19.99
C ALA A 175 -5.94 -8.30 19.53
N PRO A 176 -6.22 -7.13 20.15
CA PRO A 176 -5.50 -5.91 19.82
C PRO A 176 -3.99 -6.16 20.00
N PRO A 177 -3.15 -5.66 19.10
CA PRO A 177 -1.71 -5.87 19.17
C PRO A 177 -1.18 -5.40 20.54
N GLU A 178 -0.40 -6.24 21.20
CA GLU A 178 0.04 -5.96 22.58
C GLU A 178 1.00 -4.76 22.65
N LYS A 179 1.77 -4.50 21.60
CA LYS A 179 2.76 -3.41 21.53
C LYS A 179 2.91 -2.81 20.12
N GLU A 180 3.34 -1.55 20.08
CA GLU A 180 3.73 -0.85 18.85
C GLU A 180 5.26 -0.72 18.79
N TYR A 181 5.85 -1.23 17.71
CA TYR A 181 7.28 -1.09 17.42
C TYR A 181 7.49 -0.12 16.26
N LEU A 182 8.49 0.75 16.39
CA LEU A 182 8.95 1.63 15.34
C LEU A 182 10.40 1.30 14.99
N LEU A 183 10.61 0.75 13.79
CA LEU A 183 11.93 0.54 13.20
C LEU A 183 12.31 1.80 12.41
N VAL A 184 13.50 2.34 12.65
CA VAL A 184 13.99 3.57 12.00
C VAL A 184 15.32 3.29 11.34
N ASP A 185 15.43 3.56 10.03
CA ASP A 185 16.75 3.61 9.38
C ASP A 185 17.42 4.96 9.69
N GLY A 186 18.41 4.93 10.58
CA GLY A 186 19.06 6.12 11.10
C GLY A 186 19.78 6.94 10.04
N TYR A 187 20.43 6.33 9.04
CA TYR A 187 21.11 7.14 8.02
C TYR A 187 20.14 7.75 7.03
N ASN A 188 19.10 6.99 6.66
CA ASN A 188 18.06 7.53 5.80
C ASN A 188 17.42 8.77 6.43
N ILE A 189 17.13 8.72 7.74
CA ILE A 189 16.61 9.89 8.48
C ILE A 189 17.64 11.03 8.55
N ILE A 190 18.89 10.75 8.94
CA ILE A 190 19.93 11.80 9.09
C ILE A 190 20.15 12.57 7.77
N PHE A 191 20.15 11.88 6.63
CA PHE A 191 20.36 12.52 5.33
C PHE A 191 19.10 13.14 4.72
N ALA A 192 17.91 12.74 5.20
CA ALA A 192 16.64 13.30 4.76
C ALA A 192 16.28 14.61 5.47
N TRP A 193 16.58 14.76 6.76
CA TRP A 193 16.20 15.95 7.54
C TRP A 193 17.27 17.03 7.44
N ASP A 194 16.89 18.24 7.00
CA ASP A 194 17.85 19.33 6.78
C ASP A 194 18.65 19.70 8.04
N SER A 195 18.01 19.62 9.21
CA SER A 195 18.65 19.90 10.52
C SER A 195 19.73 18.89 10.88
N LEU A 196 19.47 17.59 10.68
CA LEU A 196 20.43 16.52 10.94
C LEU A 196 21.49 16.42 9.84
N LYS A 197 21.11 16.67 8.59
CA LYS A 197 22.01 16.69 7.44
C LYS A 197 23.06 17.79 7.56
N ALA A 198 22.68 18.96 8.07
CA ALA A 198 23.62 20.04 8.37
C ALA A 198 24.65 19.61 9.43
N LEU A 199 24.19 19.01 10.54
CA LEU A 199 25.07 18.49 11.59
C LEU A 199 25.98 17.35 11.10
N ALA A 200 25.46 16.48 10.24
CA ALA A 200 26.21 15.35 9.69
C ALA A 200 27.37 15.77 8.77
N LYS A 201 27.34 16.98 8.21
CA LYS A 201 28.48 17.54 7.44
C LYS A 201 29.69 17.82 8.34
N ASP A 202 29.46 18.24 9.58
CA ASP A 202 30.51 18.56 10.53
C ASP A 202 30.91 17.32 11.35
N SER A 203 29.93 16.60 11.89
CA SER A 203 30.18 15.33 12.59
C SER A 203 28.97 14.41 12.51
N LEU A 204 29.20 13.24 11.91
CA LEU A 204 28.19 12.20 11.80
C LEU A 204 27.77 11.65 13.19
N GLU A 205 28.70 11.63 14.14
CA GLU A 205 28.46 11.18 15.52
C GLU A 205 27.48 12.12 16.24
N HIS A 206 27.68 13.43 16.11
CA HIS A 206 26.75 14.42 16.69
C HIS A 206 25.35 14.34 16.07
N ALA A 207 25.25 14.00 14.78
CA ALA A 207 23.96 13.78 14.12
C ALA A 207 23.24 12.53 14.66
N ARG A 208 23.98 11.45 14.94
CA ARG A 208 23.44 10.23 15.57
C ARG A 208 22.94 10.51 16.98
N ASP A 209 23.74 11.19 17.79
CA ASP A 209 23.37 11.55 19.17
C ASP A 209 22.13 12.45 19.19
N ARG A 210 22.06 13.40 18.25
CA ARG A 210 20.89 14.27 18.11
C ARG A 210 19.64 13.48 17.72
N LEU A 211 19.75 12.57 16.76
CA LEU A 211 18.62 11.72 16.36
C LEU A 211 18.16 10.83 17.52
N LEU A 212 19.10 10.23 18.26
CA LEU A 212 18.80 9.41 19.43
C LEU A 212 17.99 10.19 20.48
N HIS A 213 18.42 11.41 20.80
CA HIS A 213 17.70 12.27 21.74
C HIS A 213 16.28 12.64 21.27
N LEU A 214 16.09 12.88 19.96
CA LEU A 214 14.76 13.13 19.39
C LEU A 214 13.85 11.90 19.53
N LEU A 215 14.38 10.71 19.25
CA LEU A 215 13.63 9.45 19.33
C LEU A 215 13.28 9.06 20.76
N GLN A 216 14.14 9.35 21.74
CA GLN A 216 13.83 9.14 23.16
C GLN A 216 12.61 9.95 23.60
N ASN A 217 12.55 11.24 23.23
CA ASN A 217 11.40 12.10 23.50
C ASN A 217 10.13 11.59 22.81
N TYR A 218 10.26 11.18 21.55
CA TYR A 218 9.16 10.65 20.76
C TYR A 218 8.59 9.34 21.33
N GLN A 219 9.46 8.41 21.74
CA GLN A 219 9.09 7.16 22.40
C GLN A 219 8.30 7.42 23.69
N GLY A 220 8.76 8.37 24.51
CA GLY A 220 8.07 8.75 25.75
C GLY A 220 6.65 9.27 25.52
N TYR A 221 6.44 9.99 24.41
CA TYR A 221 5.14 10.54 24.04
C TYR A 221 4.18 9.50 23.44
N ARG A 222 4.64 8.72 22.45
CA ARG A 222 3.81 7.75 21.72
C ARG A 222 3.66 6.39 22.40
N LYS A 223 4.42 6.11 23.47
CA LYS A 223 4.48 4.80 24.16
C LYS A 223 4.73 3.64 23.19
N CYS A 224 5.71 3.80 22.30
CA CYS A 224 6.12 2.77 21.34
C CYS A 224 7.57 2.34 21.61
N GLU A 225 7.92 1.10 21.27
CA GLU A 225 9.31 0.62 21.36
C GLU A 225 10.06 1.00 20.09
N VAL A 226 11.06 1.89 20.21
CA VAL A 226 11.83 2.38 19.06
C VAL A 226 13.12 1.56 18.90
N ILE A 227 13.33 1.06 17.70
CA ILE A 227 14.55 0.37 17.28
C ILE A 227 15.20 1.20 16.18
N LEU A 228 16.33 1.83 16.51
CA LEU A 228 17.12 2.65 15.60
C LEU A 228 18.23 1.79 14.99
N VAL A 229 18.26 1.66 13.67
CA VAL A 229 19.23 0.83 12.95
C VAL A 229 20.20 1.71 12.18
N PHE A 230 21.49 1.47 12.34
CA PHE A 230 22.55 2.12 11.57
C PHE A 230 23.34 1.08 10.76
N ASP A 231 23.47 1.31 9.46
CA ASP A 231 24.38 0.58 8.58
C ASP A 231 25.86 0.70 9.01
N ALA A 232 26.61 -0.40 8.95
CA ALA A 232 28.02 -0.50 9.32
C ALA A 232 29.00 0.21 8.38
N TYR A 233 28.54 1.07 7.46
CA TYR A 233 29.32 1.66 6.37
C TYR A 233 30.63 2.41 6.76
N LYS A 234 30.94 2.64 8.03
CA LYS A 234 32.15 3.41 8.44
C LYS A 234 33.02 2.83 9.56
N ILE A 235 32.73 1.65 10.12
CA ILE A 235 33.52 1.12 11.25
C ILE A 235 33.95 -0.32 10.95
N LYS A 236 35.24 -0.51 10.66
CA LYS A 236 35.83 -1.81 10.30
C LYS A 236 35.83 -2.76 11.50
N GLY A 237 35.30 -3.97 11.33
CA GLY A 237 35.53 -5.10 12.24
C GLY A 237 34.64 -5.23 13.48
N HIS A 238 33.52 -4.51 13.56
CA HIS A 238 32.59 -4.64 14.69
C HIS A 238 31.46 -5.65 14.41
N GLY A 239 31.10 -6.44 15.42
CA GLY A 239 29.92 -7.32 15.39
C GLY A 239 28.61 -6.52 15.52
N THR A 240 27.47 -7.20 15.45
CA THR A 240 26.18 -6.55 15.76
C THR A 240 26.20 -6.08 17.21
N GLU A 241 26.21 -4.77 17.41
CA GLU A 241 26.17 -4.15 18.73
C GLU A 241 24.77 -3.60 18.96
N ILE A 242 24.14 -4.06 20.03
CA ILE A 242 22.83 -3.59 20.47
C ILE A 242 23.07 -2.78 21.73
N GLU A 243 22.95 -1.47 21.61
CA GLU A 243 23.02 -0.55 22.74
C GLU A 243 21.61 -0.11 23.14
N GLN A 244 21.34 -0.09 24.44
CA GLN A 244 20.07 0.39 24.98
C GLN A 244 20.28 1.76 25.60
N HIS A 245 19.72 2.80 24.98
CA HIS A 245 19.86 4.19 25.42
C HIS A 245 18.50 4.78 25.73
N GLY A 246 18.18 4.92 27.02
CA GLY A 246 16.96 5.61 27.46
C GLY A 246 15.66 4.97 26.98
N GLY A 247 15.67 3.66 26.72
CA GLY A 247 14.51 2.91 26.21
C GLY A 247 14.49 2.72 24.69
N VAL A 248 15.35 3.42 23.94
CA VAL A 248 15.56 3.21 22.50
C VAL A 248 16.63 2.14 22.30
N SER A 249 16.36 1.14 21.46
CA SER A 249 17.35 0.12 21.07
C SER A 249 18.11 0.60 19.84
N VAL A 250 19.39 0.89 19.98
CA VAL A 250 20.28 1.26 18.88
C VAL A 250 21.00 0.00 18.40
N VAL A 251 20.90 -0.29 17.11
CA VAL A 251 21.52 -1.46 16.49
C VAL A 251 22.47 -0.99 15.40
N TYR A 252 23.72 -1.41 15.50
CA TYR A 252 24.68 -1.32 14.41
C TYR A 252 24.71 -2.65 13.66
N THR A 253 24.47 -2.62 12.34
CA THR A 253 24.52 -3.84 11.53
C THR A 253 25.96 -4.34 11.39
N LYS A 254 26.15 -5.51 10.78
CA LYS A 254 27.49 -6.04 10.46
C LYS A 254 27.97 -5.44 9.15
N GLU A 255 29.29 -5.45 8.90
CA GLU A 255 29.92 -4.93 7.67
C GLU A 255 29.32 -5.49 6.36
N ALA A 256 28.71 -6.69 6.40
CA ALA A 256 28.08 -7.34 5.24
C ALA A 256 26.54 -7.37 5.28
N GLU A 257 25.90 -6.74 6.26
CA GLU A 257 24.42 -6.69 6.41
C GLU A 257 23.96 -5.23 6.30
N THR A 258 23.11 -4.93 5.31
CA THR A 258 22.52 -3.59 5.17
C THR A 258 21.44 -3.35 6.22
N ALA A 259 21.18 -2.08 6.54
CA ALA A 259 20.07 -1.69 7.42
C ALA A 259 18.74 -2.30 6.93
N ASP A 260 18.48 -2.26 5.62
CA ASP A 260 17.27 -2.83 4.99
C ASP A 260 17.09 -4.32 5.32
N SER A 261 18.16 -5.11 5.17
CA SER A 261 18.14 -6.56 5.40
C SER A 261 17.85 -6.88 6.87
N TYR A 262 18.39 -6.07 7.77
CA TYR A 262 18.14 -6.19 9.21
C TYR A 262 16.68 -5.84 9.55
N ILE A 263 16.18 -4.70 9.03
CA ILE A 263 14.82 -4.22 9.25
C ILE A 263 13.79 -5.22 8.68
N GLU A 264 14.04 -5.82 7.51
CA GLU A 264 13.18 -6.86 6.95
C GLU A 264 13.07 -8.07 7.87
N ARG A 265 14.22 -8.58 8.34
CA ARG A 265 14.24 -9.78 9.21
C ARG A 265 13.55 -9.52 10.53
N VAL A 266 13.79 -8.37 11.15
CA VAL A 266 13.21 -8.01 12.45
C VAL A 266 11.74 -7.66 12.32
N SER A 267 11.33 -6.94 11.26
CA SER A 267 9.93 -6.61 11.04
C SER A 267 9.07 -7.87 10.89
N LYS A 268 9.51 -8.87 10.12
CA LYS A 268 8.84 -10.19 10.01
C LYS A 268 8.71 -10.93 11.34
N GLN A 269 9.70 -10.82 12.23
CA GLN A 269 9.66 -11.47 13.53
C GLN A 269 8.67 -10.79 14.48
N LEU A 270 8.67 -9.46 14.51
CA LEU A 270 7.82 -8.67 15.41
C LEU A 270 6.35 -8.64 14.97
N LEU A 271 6.08 -8.77 13.67
CA LEU A 271 4.72 -8.71 13.12
C LEU A 271 3.79 -9.86 13.54
N LYS A 272 4.34 -10.95 14.10
CA LYS A 272 3.56 -12.11 14.53
C LYS A 272 2.58 -11.77 15.66
N GLU A 273 2.97 -10.84 16.52
CA GLU A 273 2.24 -10.52 17.76
C GLU A 273 2.02 -9.01 17.94
N ASN A 274 2.71 -8.17 17.16
CA ASN A 274 2.79 -6.72 17.39
C ASN A 274 2.52 -5.89 16.13
N ARG A 275 2.21 -4.62 16.33
CA ARG A 275 2.09 -3.65 15.24
C ARG A 275 3.45 -3.04 14.95
N VAL A 276 3.91 -3.13 13.71
CA VAL A 276 5.24 -2.67 13.30
C VAL A 276 5.12 -1.53 12.31
N ARG A 277 5.80 -0.42 12.61
CA ARG A 277 5.98 0.73 11.73
C ARG A 277 7.45 0.82 11.33
N VAL A 278 7.73 1.19 10.08
CA VAL A 278 9.09 1.35 9.55
C VAL A 278 9.24 2.74 8.96
N ALA A 279 10.19 3.53 9.47
CA ALA A 279 10.48 4.89 9.02
C ALA A 279 11.64 4.89 8.03
N THR A 280 11.33 5.12 6.76
CA THR A 280 12.30 5.18 5.66
C THR A 280 11.75 5.87 4.43
N SER A 281 12.64 6.48 3.65
CA SER A 281 12.35 7.02 2.32
C SER A 281 12.83 6.15 1.15
N ASP A 282 13.50 5.02 1.38
CA ASP A 282 13.99 4.18 0.27
C ASP A 282 12.85 3.45 -0.48
N ALA A 283 12.94 3.38 -1.80
CA ALA A 283 11.97 2.70 -2.66
C ALA A 283 12.06 1.16 -2.55
N LEU A 284 13.25 0.61 -2.30
CA LEU A 284 13.44 -0.84 -2.13
C LEU A 284 12.73 -1.32 -0.86
N GLU A 285 12.88 -0.58 0.24
CA GLU A 285 12.21 -0.90 1.50
C GLU A 285 10.69 -0.79 1.40
N GLN A 286 10.14 0.07 0.52
CA GLN A 286 8.68 0.18 0.31
C GLN A 286 8.05 -1.16 -0.11
N LEU A 287 8.68 -1.85 -1.05
CA LEU A 287 8.19 -3.12 -1.58
C LEU A 287 8.24 -4.22 -0.52
N ILE A 288 9.30 -4.23 0.28
CA ILE A 288 9.51 -5.22 1.34
C ILE A 288 8.53 -5.01 2.51
N ILE A 289 8.30 -3.75 2.91
CA ILE A 289 7.39 -3.39 4.01
C ILE A 289 5.94 -3.74 3.64
N LEU A 290 5.51 -3.41 2.41
CA LEU A 290 4.17 -3.73 1.90
C LEU A 290 3.94 -5.24 1.78
N GLY A 291 4.94 -6.00 1.33
CA GLY A 291 4.84 -7.46 1.19
C GLY A 291 4.66 -8.21 2.52
N ASN A 292 5.06 -7.61 3.64
CA ASN A 292 5.06 -8.26 4.95
C ASN A 292 4.00 -7.71 5.92
N GLY A 293 3.16 -6.76 5.52
CA GLY A 293 2.09 -6.20 6.35
C GLY A 293 2.52 -5.17 7.39
N ALA A 294 3.78 -4.70 7.34
CA ALA A 294 4.25 -3.58 8.15
C ALA A 294 3.77 -2.24 7.56
N MET A 295 3.63 -1.22 8.41
CA MET A 295 3.26 0.13 7.95
C MET A 295 4.52 0.95 7.69
N ARG A 296 4.69 1.43 6.46
CA ARG A 296 5.75 2.40 6.13
C ARG A 296 5.34 3.81 6.58
N ILE A 297 6.29 4.57 7.12
CA ILE A 297 6.22 6.03 7.20
C ILE A 297 7.42 6.63 6.48
N SER A 298 7.19 7.68 5.66
CA SER A 298 8.30 8.36 5.00
C SER A 298 9.12 9.20 5.97
N SER A 299 10.39 9.47 5.64
CA SER A 299 11.26 10.28 6.51
C SER A 299 10.69 11.69 6.74
N ARG A 300 10.02 12.28 5.74
CA ARG A 300 9.39 13.60 5.85
C ARG A 300 8.15 13.60 6.75
N GLU A 301 7.27 12.62 6.57
CA GLU A 301 6.10 12.46 7.45
C GLU A 301 6.52 12.21 8.89
N PHE A 302 7.57 11.40 9.07
CA PHE A 302 8.12 11.12 10.38
C PHE A 302 8.72 12.38 11.04
N GLU A 303 9.38 13.24 10.25
CA GLU A 303 9.86 14.55 10.74
C GLU A 303 8.71 15.42 11.23
N ALA A 304 7.62 15.49 10.46
CA ALA A 304 6.44 16.27 10.82
C ALA A 304 5.78 15.73 12.08
N GLU A 305 5.67 14.40 12.21
CA GLU A 305 5.11 13.73 13.39
C GLU A 305 5.94 14.02 14.65
N ILE A 306 7.27 14.01 14.55
CA ILE A 306 8.16 14.34 15.67
C ILE A 306 8.07 15.83 16.03
N ARG A 307 8.07 16.74 15.05
CA ARG A 307 7.92 18.18 15.32
C ARG A 307 6.59 18.51 15.99
N ALA A 308 5.50 17.86 15.57
CA ALA A 308 4.19 18.02 16.20
C ALA A 308 4.22 17.52 17.65
N ALA A 309 4.79 16.34 17.88
CA ALA A 309 4.96 15.80 19.24
C ALA A 309 5.81 16.72 20.13
N GLU A 310 6.92 17.28 19.63
CA GLU A 310 7.74 18.23 20.40
C GLU A 310 6.98 19.50 20.78
N GLN A 311 6.15 20.03 19.86
CA GLN A 311 5.32 21.21 20.13
C GLN A 311 4.27 20.92 21.21
N GLU A 312 3.61 19.77 21.15
CA GLU A 312 2.61 19.34 22.13
C GLU A 312 3.23 19.07 23.50
N ILE A 313 4.37 18.38 23.56
CA ILE A 313 5.13 18.16 24.81
C ILE A 313 5.51 19.50 25.43
N ARG A 314 6.01 20.44 24.62
CA ARG A 314 6.38 21.78 25.10
C ARG A 314 5.18 22.57 25.59
N ALA A 315 4.01 22.43 24.96
CA ALA A 315 2.78 23.05 25.42
C ALA A 315 2.27 22.45 26.74
N LEU A 316 2.46 21.15 26.96
CA LEU A 316 2.06 20.45 28.17
C LEU A 316 2.98 20.70 29.38
N ILE A 317 4.27 20.93 29.14
CA ILE A 317 5.28 21.15 30.20
C ILE A 317 5.52 22.65 30.46
N GLY A 318 5.23 23.52 29.48
CA GLY A 318 5.50 24.95 29.52
C GLY A 318 4.32 25.84 29.91
N GLY A 319 3.18 25.27 30.32
CA GLY A 319 2.05 25.98 30.93
C GLY A 319 1.97 25.68 32.42
#